data_AF-A0A0C9ZZW4-F1
#
_entry.id   AF-A0A0C9ZZW4-F1
#
_cell.length_a   1.000
_cell.length_b   1.000
_cell.length_c   1.000
_cell.angle_alpha   90.00
_cell.angle_beta   90.00
_cell.angle_gamma   90.00
#
_symmetry.space_group_name_H-M   'P 1'
#
loop_
_entity.id
_entity.type
_entity.pdbx_description
1 polymer ?
#
loop_
_entity_poly.entity_id
_entity_poly.type
_entity_poly.pdbx_seq_one_letter_code
_entity_poly.pdbx_strand_id
1 'polypeptide(L)'
;AFLYEKYTTNLDNLEEGLFKDKILVQGYKAVFISPSSAKDIEGNGDGADVIQNNRCVKTLCTGIKVKKHVAQIIKLDKVSPQSIAYITCQVHFALSFVTSWWSIDGNFNYILFWRYIIDFFERLLG
;
A
#
# COMPACT_ATOMS: atom_id res chain seq x y z
N ALA A 1 4.59 12.63 6.43
CA ALA A 1 5.27 12.24 5.17
C ALA A 1 5.23 10.71 4.94
N PHE A 2 4.12 10.02 5.24
CA PHE A 2 4.05 8.54 5.10
C PHE A 2 4.06 8.03 3.66
N LEU A 3 3.89 8.93 2.69
CA LEU A 3 3.95 8.64 1.26
C LEU A 3 5.37 8.58 0.71
N TYR A 4 6.33 9.20 1.41
CA TYR A 4 7.68 9.39 0.91
C TYR A 4 8.61 8.28 1.38
N GLU A 5 9.53 7.89 0.50
CA GLU A 5 10.61 7.00 0.87
C GLU A 5 11.36 7.53 2.10
N LYS A 6 11.54 6.67 3.11
CA LYS A 6 12.18 6.99 4.40
C LYS A 6 11.54 8.16 5.16
N TYR A 7 10.30 8.53 4.84
CA TYR A 7 9.62 9.69 5.41
C TYR A 7 10.33 11.03 5.15
N THR A 8 11.28 11.06 4.21
CA THR A 8 12.06 12.26 3.86
C THR A 8 11.50 12.88 2.60
N THR A 9 11.19 14.17 2.64
CA THR A 9 10.72 14.93 1.47
C THR A 9 11.86 15.82 0.98
N ASN A 10 12.24 15.68 -0.29
CA ASN A 10 13.12 16.65 -0.94
C ASN A 10 12.29 17.88 -1.33
N LEU A 11 12.59 19.05 -0.78
CA LEU A 11 11.84 20.27 -1.07
C LEU A 11 12.12 20.79 -2.49
N ASP A 12 13.28 20.46 -3.05
CA ASP A 12 13.65 20.83 -4.42
C ASP A 12 12.99 19.92 -5.47
N ASN A 13 12.56 18.72 -5.06
CA ASN A 13 11.84 17.78 -5.89
C ASN A 13 10.81 16.98 -5.08
N LEU A 14 9.58 17.49 -5.02
CA LEU A 14 8.48 16.86 -4.28
C LEU A 14 7.99 15.55 -4.91
N GLU A 15 8.37 15.24 -6.15
CA GLU A 15 8.05 13.95 -6.77
C GLU A 15 9.07 12.87 -6.38
N GLU A 16 10.25 13.29 -5.91
CA GLU A 16 11.28 12.36 -5.49
C GLU A 16 10.85 11.60 -4.23
N GLY A 17 10.75 10.28 -4.37
CA GLY A 17 10.35 9.41 -3.26
C GLY A 17 8.84 9.34 -3.03
N LEU A 18 8.02 10.08 -3.77
CA LEU A 18 6.56 10.07 -3.61
C LEU A 18 5.97 8.70 -4.00
N PHE A 19 5.07 8.17 -3.16
CA PHE A 19 4.49 6.82 -3.24
C PHE A 19 5.50 5.66 -3.16
N LYS A 20 6.72 5.91 -2.65
CA LYS A 20 7.77 4.88 -2.50
C LYS A 20 7.99 4.41 -1.07
N ASP A 21 7.13 4.81 -0.13
CA ASP A 21 7.22 4.30 1.24
C ASP A 21 7.02 2.77 1.30
N LYS A 22 7.80 2.10 2.17
CA LYS A 22 7.81 0.64 2.27
C LYS A 22 6.47 0.08 2.74
N ILE A 23 5.79 0.74 3.68
CA ILE A 23 4.49 0.30 4.21
C ILE A 23 3.45 0.39 3.10
N LEU A 24 3.52 1.45 2.28
CA LEU A 24 2.64 1.61 1.14
C LEU A 24 2.81 0.50 0.10
N VAL A 25 4.05 0.18 -0.26
CA VAL A 25 4.33 -0.90 -1.22
C VAL A 25 3.93 -2.26 -0.64
N GLN A 26 4.21 -2.52 0.63
CA GLN A 26 3.79 -3.76 1.32
C GLN A 26 2.27 -3.89 1.35
N GLY A 27 1.56 -2.83 1.72
CA GLY A 27 0.10 -2.80 1.73
C GLY A 27 -0.49 -3.05 0.34
N TYR A 28 0.09 -2.43 -0.70
CA TYR A 28 -0.38 -2.63 -2.07
C TYR A 28 -0.22 -4.08 -2.50
N LYS A 29 0.93 -4.69 -2.23
CA LYS A 29 1.16 -6.12 -2.51
C LYS A 29 0.20 -7.01 -1.71
N ALA A 30 -0.04 -6.70 -0.45
CA ALA A 30 -0.94 -7.49 0.39
C ALA A 30 -2.38 -7.47 -0.12
N VAL A 31 -2.88 -6.31 -0.57
CA VAL A 31 -4.26 -6.12 -1.02
C VAL A 31 -4.48 -6.60 -2.45
N PHE A 32 -3.57 -6.27 -3.38
CA PHE A 32 -3.81 -6.44 -4.82
C PHE A 32 -3.10 -7.65 -5.46
N ILE A 33 -2.09 -8.22 -4.80
CA ILE A 33 -1.22 -9.27 -5.37
C ILE A 33 -1.41 -10.57 -4.57
N SER A 34 -0.91 -10.58 -3.34
CA SER A 34 -1.05 -11.67 -2.37
C SER A 34 -0.36 -11.25 -1.06
N PRO A 35 -0.91 -11.58 0.12
CA PRO A 35 -0.25 -11.38 1.40
C PRO A 35 1.16 -11.99 1.48
N SER A 36 1.43 -13.06 0.71
CA SER A 36 2.75 -13.68 0.65
C SER A 36 3.81 -12.80 -0.04
N SER A 37 3.43 -11.96 -0.99
CA SER A 37 4.35 -11.08 -1.74
C SER A 37 4.75 -9.83 -0.95
N ALA A 38 4.00 -9.48 0.09
CA ALA A 38 4.35 -8.39 1.00
C ALA A 38 5.59 -8.73 1.86
N LYS A 39 5.91 -10.01 2.04
CA LYS A 39 7.03 -10.49 2.88
C LYS A 39 8.41 -10.33 2.24
N ASP A 40 8.47 -10.14 0.92
CA ASP A 40 9.73 -10.01 0.16
C ASP A 40 10.32 -8.59 0.24
N ILE A 41 9.77 -7.71 1.09
CA ILE A 41 10.26 -6.35 1.28
C ILE A 41 11.06 -6.31 2.58
N GLU A 42 12.38 -6.27 2.45
CA GLU A 42 13.32 -6.18 3.56
C GLU A 42 13.09 -4.87 4.37
N GLY A 43 12.47 -5.02 5.54
CA GLY A 43 12.19 -3.92 6.47
C GLY A 43 13.37 -3.68 7.41
N ASN A 44 13.96 -2.49 7.36
CA ASN A 44 14.97 -2.02 8.34
C ASN A 44 14.30 -1.25 9.50
N GLY A 45 13.09 -1.66 9.88
CA GLY A 45 12.27 -0.98 10.88
C GLY A 45 11.98 -1.93 12.03
N ASP A 46 12.19 -1.44 13.24
CA ASP A 46 11.96 -2.07 14.56
C ASP A 46 10.46 -2.32 14.87
N GLY A 47 9.66 -2.61 13.84
CA GLY A 47 8.22 -2.86 13.92
C GLY A 47 7.84 -4.19 13.26
N ALA A 48 8.77 -5.13 13.16
CA ALA A 48 8.59 -6.42 12.49
C ALA A 48 7.70 -7.41 13.26
N ASP A 49 7.16 -7.05 14.42
CA ASP A 49 6.52 -8.00 15.34
C ASP A 49 4.99 -8.13 15.24
N VAL A 50 4.29 -7.39 14.37
CA VAL A 50 2.81 -7.43 14.30
C VAL A 50 2.24 -8.32 13.17
N ILE A 51 3.06 -9.14 12.51
CA ILE A 51 2.55 -10.27 11.70
C ILE A 51 3.17 -11.58 12.19
N GLN A 52 3.16 -11.79 13.50
CA GLN A 52 3.28 -13.12 14.11
C GLN A 52 1.88 -13.71 14.36
N ASN A 53 1.18 -14.14 13.32
CA ASN A 53 0.51 -15.44 13.42
C ASN A 53 0.24 -16.02 12.04
N ASN A 54 1.18 -16.82 11.58
CA ASN A 54 0.94 -18.14 10.99
C ASN A 54 2.33 -18.71 10.74
N ARG A 55 2.77 -19.57 11.65
CA ARG A 55 3.98 -20.41 11.47
C ARG A 55 3.90 -21.05 10.08
N CYS A 56 4.68 -20.55 9.13
CA CYS A 56 4.97 -21.30 7.93
C CYS A 56 6.01 -22.33 8.32
N VAL A 57 5.51 -23.52 8.67
CA VAL A 57 6.31 -24.73 8.71
C VAL A 57 6.90 -24.90 7.31
N LYS A 58 8.23 -24.75 7.20
CA LYS A 58 9.00 -25.20 6.04
C LYS A 58 8.90 -26.73 5.97
N THR A 59 7.81 -27.25 5.41
CA THR A 59 7.73 -28.64 4.98
C THR A 59 7.26 -28.67 3.54
N LEU A 60 8.24 -28.86 2.67
CA LEU A 60 8.18 -29.58 1.39
C LEU A 60 6.86 -30.31 1.15
N CYS A 61 5.97 -29.79 0.30
CA CYS A 61 4.85 -30.55 -0.27
C CYS A 61 4.41 -29.95 -1.62
N THR A 62 5.05 -30.47 -2.66
CA THR A 62 4.53 -30.75 -4.01
C THR A 62 3.00 -30.68 -4.13
N GLY A 63 2.48 -29.88 -5.08
CA GLY A 63 1.23 -30.19 -5.76
C GLY A 63 -0.09 -29.59 -5.24
N ILE A 64 -0.11 -28.43 -4.57
CA ILE A 64 -1.37 -27.71 -4.31
C ILE A 64 -1.58 -26.64 -5.39
N LYS A 65 -2.63 -26.80 -6.20
CA LYS A 65 -3.07 -25.82 -7.21
C LYS A 65 -3.10 -24.43 -6.59
N VAL A 66 -2.11 -23.61 -6.95
CA VAL A 66 -1.99 -22.23 -6.47
C VAL A 66 -3.26 -21.50 -6.91
N LYS A 67 -4.05 -21.05 -5.93
CA LYS A 67 -5.22 -20.20 -6.17
C LYS A 67 -4.74 -19.03 -7.05
N LYS A 68 -5.45 -18.77 -8.14
CA LYS A 68 -5.15 -17.68 -9.09
C LYS A 68 -4.71 -16.44 -8.30
N HIS A 69 -3.55 -15.90 -8.68
CA HIS A 69 -2.98 -14.73 -8.03
C HIS A 69 -4.02 -13.60 -7.99
N VAL A 70 -4.15 -12.83 -6.90
CA VAL A 70 -5.23 -11.82 -6.80
C VAL A 70 -5.14 -10.81 -7.95
N ALA A 71 -3.92 -10.46 -8.39
CA ALA A 71 -3.74 -9.64 -9.58
C ALA A 71 -4.28 -10.30 -10.87
N GLN A 72 -4.23 -11.63 -10.99
CA GLN A 72 -4.85 -12.35 -12.11
C GLN A 72 -6.38 -12.41 -12.00
N ILE A 73 -6.91 -12.45 -10.78
CA ILE A 73 -8.37 -12.39 -10.52
C ILE A 73 -8.90 -10.99 -10.85
N ILE A 74 -8.16 -9.95 -10.45
CA ILE A 74 -8.51 -8.54 -10.66
C ILE A 74 -8.05 -8.05 -12.06
N LYS A 75 -7.37 -8.89 -12.86
CA LYS A 75 -6.73 -8.52 -14.15
C LYS A 75 -5.92 -7.23 -14.03
N LEU A 76 -5.17 -7.11 -12.95
CA LEU A 76 -4.38 -5.94 -12.60
C LEU A 76 -3.09 -5.93 -13.43
N ASP A 77 -3.24 -5.63 -14.72
CA ASP A 77 -2.16 -5.57 -15.71
C ASP A 77 -1.40 -4.23 -15.62
N LYS A 78 -2.08 -3.19 -15.13
CA LYS A 78 -1.50 -1.87 -14.85
C LYS A 78 -1.99 -1.36 -13.50
N VAL A 79 -1.08 -0.72 -12.77
CA VAL A 79 -1.43 0.06 -11.57
C VAL A 79 -2.26 1.25 -12.02
N SER A 80 -3.46 1.41 -11.45
CA SER A 80 -4.33 2.54 -11.78
C SER A 80 -4.21 3.63 -10.71
N PRO A 81 -4.46 4.92 -11.05
CA PRO A 81 -4.51 5.99 -10.05
C PRO A 81 -5.47 5.65 -8.90
N GLN A 82 -6.58 4.99 -9.21
CA GLN A 82 -7.57 4.55 -8.24
C GLN A 82 -7.04 3.49 -7.27
N SER A 83 -6.22 2.55 -7.74
CA SER A 83 -5.62 1.54 -6.85
C SER A 83 -4.58 2.16 -5.92
N ILE A 84 -3.82 3.16 -6.41
CA ILE A 84 -2.88 3.94 -5.59
C ILE A 84 -3.64 4.74 -4.53
N ALA A 85 -4.64 5.53 -4.93
CA ALA A 85 -5.45 6.33 -4.01
C ALA A 85 -6.08 5.45 -2.90
N TYR A 86 -6.59 4.27 -3.28
CA TYR A 86 -7.14 3.32 -2.33
C TYR A 86 -6.13 2.86 -1.29
N ILE A 87 -4.96 2.38 -1.72
CA ILE A 87 -3.98 1.90 -0.76
C ILE A 87 -3.46 3.02 0.13
N THR A 88 -3.29 4.22 -0.41
CA THR A 88 -2.83 5.37 0.36
C THR A 88 -3.80 5.73 1.47
N CYS A 89 -5.11 5.76 1.18
CA CYS A 89 -6.14 5.97 2.20
C CYS A 89 -6.14 4.85 3.26
N GLN A 90 -6.00 3.59 2.84
CA GLN A 90 -5.95 2.44 3.76
C GLN A 90 -4.75 2.50 4.70
N VAL A 91 -3.57 2.83 4.19
CA VAL A 91 -2.36 2.99 5.00
C VAL A 91 -2.47 4.19 5.92
N HIS A 92 -3.01 5.32 5.45
CA HIS A 92 -3.26 6.48 6.31
C HIS A 92 -4.18 6.11 7.47
N PHE A 93 -5.28 5.42 7.20
CA PHE A 93 -6.21 4.97 8.23
C PHE A 93 -5.53 4.03 9.24
N ALA A 94 -4.74 3.05 8.76
CA ALA A 94 -4.02 2.12 9.63
C ALA A 94 -2.96 2.81 10.52
N LEU A 95 -2.38 3.92 10.06
CA LEU A 95 -1.45 4.74 10.84
C LEU A 95 -2.14 5.79 11.73
N SER A 96 -3.41 6.10 11.44
CA SER A 96 -4.20 7.04 12.22
C SER A 96 -4.71 6.38 13.51
N PHE A 97 -4.97 7.19 14.54
CA PHE A 97 -5.58 6.70 15.79
C PHE A 97 -7.09 6.45 15.65
N VAL A 98 -7.61 6.42 14.43
CA VAL A 98 -9.04 6.52 14.16
C VAL A 98 -9.64 5.13 14.15
N THR A 99 -10.73 4.96 14.88
CA THR A 99 -11.34 3.64 15.13
C THR A 99 -12.35 3.24 14.06
N SER A 100 -12.78 4.16 13.20
CA SER A 100 -13.77 3.89 12.15
C SER A 100 -13.55 4.69 10.88
N TRP A 101 -13.84 4.08 9.74
CA TRP A 101 -13.65 4.72 8.43
C TRP A 101 -14.78 5.72 8.14
N TRP A 102 -14.46 7.02 8.10
CA TRP A 102 -15.41 8.09 7.78
C TRP A 102 -14.90 8.96 6.62
N SER A 103 -15.82 9.60 5.90
CA SER A 103 -15.48 10.46 4.75
C SER A 103 -14.69 11.72 5.14
N ILE A 104 -15.02 12.27 6.31
CA ILE A 104 -14.33 13.41 6.93
C ILE A 104 -14.05 12.98 8.36
N ASP A 105 -12.77 12.89 8.69
CA ASP A 105 -12.32 12.42 9.99
C ASP A 105 -11.50 13.54 10.65
N GLY A 106 -12.19 14.36 11.45
CA GLY A 106 -11.62 15.51 12.15
C GLY A 106 -10.85 16.45 11.22
N ASN A 107 -9.54 16.21 11.11
CA ASN A 107 -8.60 17.02 10.34
C ASN A 107 -8.21 16.41 8.97
N PHE A 108 -8.71 15.22 8.61
CA PHE A 108 -8.39 14.55 7.36
C PHE A 108 -9.64 14.29 6.51
N ASN A 109 -9.63 14.79 5.27
CA ASN A 109 -10.72 14.58 4.32
C ASN A 109 -10.32 13.55 3.27
N TYR A 110 -10.79 12.32 3.44
CA TYR A 110 -10.47 11.20 2.55
C TYR A 110 -11.00 11.40 1.13
N ILE A 111 -12.11 12.13 0.96
CA ILE A 111 -12.68 12.42 -0.38
C ILE A 111 -11.76 13.38 -1.14
N LEU A 112 -11.35 14.47 -0.51
CA LEU A 112 -10.43 15.44 -1.12
C LEU A 112 -9.08 14.80 -1.39
N PHE A 113 -8.56 14.05 -0.43
CA PHE A 113 -7.27 13.38 -0.57
C PHE A 113 -7.28 12.35 -1.71
N TRP A 114 -8.33 11.53 -1.81
CA TRP A 114 -8.53 10.64 -2.96
C TRP A 114 -8.51 11.41 -4.27
N ARG A 115 -9.31 12.48 -4.38
CA ARG A 115 -9.39 13.31 -5.59
C ARG A 115 -8.04 13.89 -5.96
N TYR A 116 -7.26 14.41 -5.00
CA TYR A 116 -5.93 14.94 -5.27
C TYR A 116 -4.97 13.89 -5.83
N ILE A 117 -5.02 12.65 -5.35
CA ILE A 117 -4.17 11.58 -5.89
C ILE A 117 -4.58 11.24 -7.33
N ILE A 118 -5.88 11.12 -7.59
CA ILE A 118 -6.39 10.86 -8.95
C ILE A 118 -6.00 11.99 -9.89
N ASP A 119 -6.28 13.24 -9.52
CA ASP A 119 -5.94 14.42 -10.29
C ASP A 119 -4.44 14.53 -10.56
N PHE A 120 -3.59 14.15 -9.58
CA PHE A 120 -2.14 14.12 -9.75
C PHE A 120 -1.72 13.21 -10.91
N PHE A 121 -2.24 11.98 -10.96
CA PHE A 121 -1.90 11.04 -12.03
C PHE A 121 -2.63 11.32 -13.35
N GLU A 122 -3.86 11.86 -13.32
CA GLU A 122 -4.60 12.20 -14.54
C GLU A 122 -4.03 13.46 -15.22
N ARG A 123 -3.54 14.45 -14.45
CA ARG A 123 -2.85 15.63 -15.01
C ARG A 123 -1.48 15.30 -15.59
N LEU A 124 -0.82 14.26 -15.08
CA LEU A 124 0.47 13.77 -15.62
C LEU A 124 0.31 12.96 -16.93
N LEU A 125 -0.91 12.59 -17.30
CA LEU A 125 -1.22 11.77 -18.49
C LEU A 125 -1.82 12.57 -19.66
N GLY A 126 -1.94 13.90 -19.54
CA GLY A 126 -2.40 14.82 -20.60
C GLY A 126 -1.30 15.75 -21.05
#